data_AF-A0A3S4W9R0-F1
#
_entry.id   AF-A0A3S4W9R0-F1
#
_cell.length_a   1.000
_cell.length_b   1.000
_cell.length_c   1.000
_cell.angle_alpha   90.00
_cell.angle_beta   90.00
_cell.angle_gamma   90.00
#
_symmetry.space_group_name_H-M   'P 1'
#
loop_
_entity.id
_entity.type
_entity.pdbx_description
1 polymer ?
#
loop_
_entity_poly.entity_id
_entity_poly.type
_entity_poly.pdbx_seq_one_letter_code
_entity_poly.pdbx_strand_id
1 'polypeptide(L)' 'MKITRIVVFPIPTTDRWIVYRVQKWPDGSVISDWPDREQAVNNAREQGRHYHYDCPVVTYPEED' A
#
# COMPACT_ATOMS: atom_id res chain seq x y z
N MET A 1 5.63 16.17 -6.68
CA MET A 1 5.71 14.74 -7.00
C MET A 1 4.38 14.12 -6.58
N LYS A 2 3.58 13.56 -7.50
CA LYS A 2 2.21 13.08 -7.19
C LYS A 2 2.25 11.57 -6.93
N ILE A 3 1.69 11.10 -5.81
CA ILE A 3 1.48 9.67 -5.59
C ILE A 3 0.33 9.22 -6.50
N THR A 4 0.51 8.12 -7.21
CA THR A 4 -0.47 7.61 -8.19
C THR A 4 -1.35 6.50 -7.62
N ARG A 5 -0.82 5.72 -6.67
CA ARG A 5 -1.55 4.69 -5.93
C ARG A 5 -0.75 4.22 -4.72
N ILE A 6 -1.44 3.66 -3.73
CA ILE A 6 -0.84 2.85 -2.66
C ILE A 6 -1.24 1.40 -2.92
N VAL A 7 -0.28 0.50 -2.87
CA VAL A 7 -0.45 -0.92 -3.14
C VAL A 7 -0.19 -1.70 -1.86
N VAL A 8 -1.10 -2.61 -1.51
CA VAL A 8 -0.96 -3.51 -0.38
C VAL A 8 -0.83 -4.93 -0.91
N PHE A 9 0.25 -5.65 -0.59
CA PHE A 9 0.46 -7.01 -1.12
C PHE A 9 1.19 -7.93 -0.13
N PRO A 10 0.93 -9.25 -0.16
CA PRO A 10 1.59 -10.20 0.72
C PRO A 10 3.05 -10.42 0.29
N ILE A 11 3.92 -10.68 1.26
CA ILE A 11 5.27 -11.16 1.00
C ILE A 11 5.19 -12.69 0.87
N PRO A 12 5.47 -13.30 -0.30
CA PRO A 12 5.18 -14.72 -0.56
C PRO A 12 5.82 -15.73 0.41
N THR A 13 6.87 -15.34 1.13
CA THR A 13 7.62 -16.20 2.05
C THR A 13 7.32 -15.93 3.52
N THR A 14 6.37 -15.04 3.83
CA THR A 14 6.03 -14.67 5.21
C THR A 14 4.53 -14.40 5.34
N ASP A 15 4.00 -14.37 6.57
CA ASP A 15 2.62 -13.93 6.83
C ASP A 15 2.45 -12.40 6.82
N ARG A 16 3.42 -11.66 6.27
CA ARG A 16 3.45 -10.20 6.30
C ARG A 16 2.94 -9.58 5.01
N TRP A 17 2.50 -8.33 5.15
CA TRP A 17 1.89 -7.52 4.11
C TRP A 17 2.63 -6.20 3.97
N ILE A 18 3.02 -5.85 2.76
CA ILE A 18 3.69 -4.58 2.44
C ILE A 18 2.66 -3.53 2.08
N VAL A 19 2.85 -2.32 2.61
CA VAL A 19 2.26 -1.09 2.07
C VAL A 19 3.31 -0.38 1.22
N TYR A 20 3.04 -0.22 -0.07
CA TYR A 20 3.95 0.35 -1.05
C TYR A 20 3.33 1.56 -1.73
N ARG A 21 4.03 2.69 -1.78
CA ARG A 21 3.56 3.88 -2.52
C ARG A 21 4.20 3.98 -3.89
N VAL A 22 3.41 4.31 -4.90
CA VAL A 22 3.87 4.50 -6.28
C VAL A 22 3.80 5.98 -6.64
N GLN A 23 4.92 6.58 -7.04
CA GLN A 23 5.01 8.01 -7.35
C GLN A 23 4.94 8.27 -8.86
N LYS A 24 5.77 7.56 -9.62
CA LYS A 24 5.81 7.65 -11.08
C LYS A 24 6.39 6.32 -11.53
N TRP A 25 5.71 5.56 -12.37
CA TRP A 25 6.29 4.28 -12.82
C TRP A 25 7.68 4.52 -13.43
N PRO A 26 8.74 3.76 -13.06
CA PRO A 26 8.76 2.58 -12.18
C PRO A 26 9.08 2.85 -10.70
N ASP A 27 9.13 4.10 -10.27
CA ASP A 27 9.51 4.55 -8.94
C ASP A 27 8.41 4.35 -7.88
N GLY A 28 8.84 3.87 -6.72
CA GLY A 28 8.04 3.77 -5.53
C GLY A 28 8.90 3.40 -4.32
N SER A 29 8.28 3.36 -3.15
CA SER A 29 8.98 2.96 -1.93
C SER A 29 8.07 2.17 -1.01
N VAL A 30 8.65 1.23 -0.28
CA VAL A 30 8.00 0.60 0.87
C VAL A 30 7.71 1.68 1.90
N ILE A 31 6.48 1.72 2.40
CA ILE A 31 6.08 2.58 3.51
C ILE A 31 6.25 1.80 4.82
N SER A 32 5.68 0.60 4.86
CA SER A 32 5.60 -0.22 6.08
C SER A 32 5.30 -1.68 5.71
N ASP A 33 5.58 -2.57 6.66
CA ASP A 33 5.23 -3.98 6.57
C ASP A 33 4.50 -4.44 7.86
N TRP A 34 3.43 -5.20 7.69
CA TRP A 34 2.48 -5.54 8.75
C TRP A 34 2.30 -7.06 8.84
N PRO A 35 2.11 -7.62 10.05
CA PRO A 35 1.86 -9.06 10.22
C PRO A 35 0.44 -9.49 9.80
N ASP A 36 -0.43 -8.53 9.48
CA ASP A 36 -1.83 -8.79 9.16
C ASP A 36 -2.29 -7.88 8.01
N ARG A 37 -3.17 -8.42 7.16
CA ARG A 37 -3.69 -7.75 5.98
C ARG A 37 -4.57 -6.55 6.35
N GLU A 38 -5.45 -6.72 7.32
CA GLU A 38 -6.41 -5.68 7.71
C GLU A 38 -5.67 -4.46 8.26
N GLN A 39 -4.66 -4.69 9.10
CA GLN A 39 -3.78 -3.63 9.58
C GLN A 39 -3.03 -2.92 8.46
N ALA A 40 -2.51 -3.66 7.47
CA ALA A 40 -1.84 -3.08 6.30
C ALA A 40 -2.79 -2.18 5.47
N VAL A 41 -4.03 -2.65 5.23
CA VAL A 41 -5.05 -1.89 4.49
C VAL A 41 -5.48 -0.64 5.26
N ASN A 42 -5.70 -0.77 6.57
CA ASN A 42 -6.05 0.36 7.42
C ASN A 42 -4.93 1.41 7.44
N ASN A 43 -3.67 0.98 7.53
CA ASN A 43 -2.52 1.87 7.43
C ASN A 43 -2.46 2.55 6.05
N ALA A 44 -2.62 1.81 4.95
CA ALA A 44 -2.62 2.38 3.60
C ALA A 44 -3.70 3.47 3.43
N ARG A 45 -4.91 3.24 3.95
CA ARG A 45 -6.00 4.23 3.96
C ARG A 45 -5.68 5.44 4.84
N GLU A 46 -5.09 5.22 6.00
CA GLU A 46 -4.65 6.30 6.89
C GLU A 46 -3.56 7.15 6.23
N GLN A 47 -2.56 6.53 5.59
CA GLN A 47 -1.53 7.22 4.84
C GLN A 47 -2.11 8.05 3.69
N GLY A 48 -3.05 7.46 2.93
CA GLY A 48 -3.77 8.18 1.86
C GLY A 48 -4.51 9.41 2.37
N ARG A 49 -5.17 9.31 3.54
CA ARG A 49 -5.87 10.43 4.19
C ARG A 49 -4.90 11.47 4.78
N HIS A 50 -3.91 11.03 5.55
CA HIS A 50 -2.98 11.87 6.29
C HIS A 50 -2.15 12.76 5.38
N TYR A 51 -1.73 12.22 4.23
CA TYR A 51 -0.89 12.94 3.27
C TYR A 51 -1.66 13.44 2.03
N HIS A 52 -2.99 13.34 2.03
CA HIS A 52 -3.86 13.81 0.95
C HIS A 52 -3.41 13.34 -0.44
N TYR A 53 -3.04 12.06 -0.57
CA TYR A 53 -2.41 11.55 -1.78
C TYR A 53 -3.35 11.49 -3.00
N ASP A 54 -4.65 11.73 -2.84
CA ASP A 54 -5.68 11.74 -3.90
C ASP A 54 -5.47 10.59 -4.90
N CYS A 55 -5.30 9.39 -4.34
CA CYS A 55 -4.94 8.20 -5.10
C CYS A 55 -5.64 6.96 -4.52
N PRO A 56 -5.93 5.96 -5.36
CA PRO A 56 -6.52 4.70 -4.90
C PRO A 56 -5.56 3.90 -4.02
N VAL A 57 -6.15 3.18 -3.06
CA VAL A 57 -5.50 2.07 -2.36
C VAL A 57 -5.93 0.78 -3.04
N VAL A 58 -4.99 -0.01 -3.51
CA VAL A 58 -5.22 -1.27 -4.24
C VAL A 58 -4.59 -2.41 -3.44
N THR A 59 -5.29 -3.52 -3.29
CA THR A 59 -4.77 -4.74 -2.66
C THR A 59 -4.44 -5.80 -3.71
N TYR A 60 -3.39 -6.58 -3.49
CA TYR A 60 -3.11 -7.80 -4.22
C TYR A 60 -3.05 -8.98 -3.24
N PRO A 61 -3.66 -10.14 -3.54
CA PRO A 61 -4.64 -10.31 -4.63
C PRO A 61 -5.83 -9.32 -4.46
N GLU A 62 -6.36 -8.87 -5.60
CA GLU A 62 -7.57 -8.03 -5.64
C GLU A 62 -8.73 -8.84 -5.04
N GLU A 63 -9.57 -8.22 -4.23
CA GLU A 63 -10.80 -8.85 -3.77
C GLU A 63 -11.86 -8.69 -4.85
N ASP A 64 -12.51 -9.80 -5.23
CA ASP A 64 -13.71 -9.84 -6.07
C ASP A 64 -14.89 -9.10 -5.40
#